data_AF-A0A0Q3Q568-F1
#
_entry.id   AF-A0A0Q3Q568-F1
#
_cell.length_a   1.000
_cell.length_b   1.000
_cell.length_c   1.000
_cell.angle_alpha   90.00
_cell.angle_beta   90.00
_cell.angle_gamma   90.00
#
_symmetry.space_group_name_H-M   'P 1'
#
loop_
_entity.id
_entity.type
_entity.pdbx_description
1 polymer ?
#
loop_
_entity_poly.entity_id
_entity_poly.type
_entity_poly.pdbx_seq_one_letter_code
_entity_poly.pdbx_strand_id
1 'polypeptide(L)'
;MCSNAKCRRTETMFNACLYFKSCHSCYTYYCSRHCRREDWDTHKESCVYGRVGSVCRHVLQFCRENTEVHKAFSRIAKVGYLSRGRGVLFLGFPNAGSAENFLQFGLESLLMSPTYLSLRELDTYSDNLGEYARELRETGNQYDPDECADG
;
A
#
# COMPACT_ATOMS: atom_id res chain seq x y z
N MET A 1 3.02 14.49 19.26
CA MET A 1 3.35 13.80 20.55
C MET A 1 4.46 12.79 20.29
N CYS A 2 5.41 12.63 21.21
CA CYS A 2 6.44 11.59 21.11
C CYS A 2 5.81 10.21 21.29
N SER A 3 6.16 9.25 20.43
CA SER A 3 5.55 7.91 20.46
C SER A 3 6.04 7.05 21.63
N ASN A 4 7.19 7.37 22.23
CA ASN A 4 7.58 6.76 23.51
C ASN A 4 6.68 7.31 24.63
N ALA A 5 5.74 6.50 25.09
CA ALA A 5 4.76 6.87 26.11
C ALA A 5 5.38 7.32 27.44
N LYS A 6 6.60 6.86 27.78
CA LYS A 6 7.33 7.27 28.99
C LYS A 6 7.88 8.69 28.87
N CYS A 7 8.16 9.17 27.65
CA CYS A 7 8.73 10.49 27.41
C CYS A 7 7.73 11.63 27.65
N ARG A 8 6.45 11.41 27.34
CA ARG A 8 5.34 12.38 27.48
C ARG A 8 5.53 13.75 26.79
N ARG A 9 6.61 13.95 26.04
CA ARG A 9 6.85 15.20 25.31
C ARG A 9 5.82 15.37 24.20
N THR A 10 5.12 16.50 24.23
CA THR A 10 4.14 16.93 23.23
C THR A 10 4.67 18.13 22.47
N GLU A 11 4.38 18.17 21.17
CA GLU A 11 4.63 19.29 20.28
C GLU A 11 3.46 19.35 19.30
N THR A 12 3.25 20.51 18.67
CA THR A 12 2.33 20.64 17.54
C THR A 12 2.79 19.75 16.38
N MET A 13 1.87 19.36 15.49
CA MET A 13 2.23 18.54 14.31
C MET A 13 3.29 19.23 13.44
N PHE A 14 3.16 20.54 13.24
CA PHE A 14 4.13 21.34 12.50
C PHE A 14 5.54 21.27 13.13
N ASN A 15 5.67 21.51 14.44
CA ASN A 15 6.95 21.44 15.13
C ASN A 15 7.50 20.00 15.17
N ALA A 16 6.63 19.01 15.31
CA ALA A 16 7.04 17.61 15.30
C ALA A 16 7.66 17.23 13.95
N CYS A 17 7.06 17.63 12.82
CA CYS A 17 7.62 17.39 11.50
C CYS A 17 9.01 18.02 11.30
N LEU A 18 9.30 19.15 11.96
CA LEU A 18 10.59 19.84 11.87
C LEU A 18 11.65 19.26 12.80
N TYR A 19 11.29 18.94 14.05
CA TYR A 19 12.26 18.67 15.10
C TYR A 19 12.32 17.21 15.54
N PHE A 20 11.24 16.44 15.37
CA PHE A 20 11.22 15.04 15.79
C PHE A 20 11.96 14.16 14.78
N LYS A 21 12.39 13.00 15.25
CA LYS A 21 13.01 11.95 14.45
C LYS A 21 11.94 10.92 14.11
N SER A 22 11.73 10.69 12.83
CA SER A 22 10.82 9.64 12.35
C SER A 22 11.53 8.28 12.31
N CYS A 23 10.78 7.21 12.53
CA CYS A 23 11.20 5.88 12.12
C CYS A 23 11.32 5.85 10.60
N HIS A 24 12.42 5.34 10.06
CA HIS A 24 12.60 5.27 8.61
C HIS A 24 11.61 4.30 7.96
N SER A 25 11.22 3.25 8.68
CA SER A 25 10.37 2.19 8.15
C SER A 25 8.88 2.52 8.15
N CYS A 26 8.38 3.19 9.19
CA CYS A 26 6.94 3.45 9.35
C CYS A 26 6.59 4.91 9.69
N TYR A 27 7.57 5.82 9.66
CA TYR A 27 7.42 7.26 9.90
C TYR A 27 6.89 7.69 11.28
N THR A 28 6.74 6.76 12.23
CA THR A 28 6.40 7.06 13.63
C THR A 28 7.36 8.06 14.24
N TYR A 29 6.85 9.10 14.90
CA TYR A 29 7.65 10.23 15.40
C TYR A 29 8.13 10.05 16.84
N TYR A 30 9.40 10.35 17.07
CA TYR A 30 10.05 10.38 18.39
C TYR A 30 10.78 11.70 18.59
N CYS A 31 10.72 12.29 19.79
CA CYS A 31 11.43 13.54 20.05
C CYS A 31 12.96 13.40 19.96
N SER A 32 13.49 12.19 20.07
CA SER A 32 14.92 11.89 19.97
C SER A 32 15.18 10.46 19.49
N ARG A 33 16.41 10.18 19.02
CA ARG A 33 16.86 8.81 18.71
C ARG A 33 16.91 7.93 19.96
N HIS A 34 17.13 8.51 21.13
CA HIS A 34 17.15 7.79 22.41
C HIS A 34 15.76 7.25 22.74
N CYS A 35 14.72 8.11 22.65
CA CYS A 35 13.34 7.68 22.93
C CYS A 35 12.88 6.56 21.97
N ARG A 36 13.31 6.59 20.71
CA ARG A 36 13.04 5.48 19.77
C ARG A 36 13.71 4.18 20.19
N ARG A 37 14.94 4.24 20.71
CA ARG A 37 15.68 3.06 21.17
C ARG A 37 15.04 2.45 22.40
N GLU A 38 14.60 3.27 23.36
CA GLU A 38 13.90 2.81 24.56
C GLU A 38 12.53 2.17 24.24
N ASP A 39 11.85 2.69 23.23
CA ASP A 39 10.54 2.18 22.78
C ASP A 39 10.65 1.01 21.80
N TRP A 40 11.88 0.64 21.37
CA TRP A 40 12.10 -0.25 20.23
C TRP A 40 11.42 -1.62 20.38
N ASP A 41 11.45 -2.19 21.58
CA ASP A 41 10.87 -3.52 21.82
C ASP A 41 9.35 -3.56 21.61
N THR A 42 8.64 -2.49 21.97
CA THR A 42 7.21 -2.33 21.68
C THR A 42 6.98 -1.87 20.24
N HIS A 43 7.80 -0.92 19.77
CA HIS A 43 7.66 -0.34 18.45
C HIS A 43 7.81 -1.37 17.34
N LYS A 44 8.79 -2.27 17.42
CA LYS A 44 9.10 -3.23 16.35
C LYS A 44 7.90 -4.12 15.99
N GLU A 45 7.02 -4.42 16.95
CA GLU A 45 5.80 -5.21 16.74
C GLU A 45 4.81 -4.50 15.81
N SER A 46 4.65 -3.18 15.95
CA SER A 46 3.77 -2.36 15.11
C SER A 46 4.46 -1.79 13.86
N CYS A 47 5.79 -1.61 13.92
CA CYS A 47 6.61 -1.03 12.86
C CYS A 47 6.54 -1.84 11.57
N VAL A 48 6.49 -3.18 11.67
CA VAL A 48 6.39 -4.07 10.51
C VAL A 48 5.12 -3.77 9.70
N TYR A 49 3.97 -3.70 10.38
CA TYR A 49 2.69 -3.36 9.72
C TYR A 49 2.70 -1.93 9.17
N GLY A 50 3.29 -0.98 9.90
CA GLY A 50 3.45 0.40 9.43
C GLY A 50 4.32 0.50 8.18
N ARG A 51 5.39 -0.31 8.09
CA ARG A 51 6.25 -0.40 6.89
C ARG A 51 5.47 -0.97 5.72
N VAL A 52 4.76 -2.09 5.90
CA VAL A 52 3.94 -2.69 4.85
C VAL A 52 2.92 -1.67 4.33
N GLY A 53 2.19 -0.99 5.23
CA GLY A 53 1.23 0.04 4.82
C GLY A 53 1.87 1.19 4.04
N SER A 54 3.07 1.64 4.42
CA SER A 54 3.80 2.67 3.67
C SER A 54 4.21 2.20 2.28
N VAL A 55 4.74 0.98 2.18
CA VAL A 55 5.15 0.39 0.90
C VAL A 55 3.95 0.22 -0.02
N CYS A 56 2.80 -0.27 0.47
CA CYS A 56 1.58 -0.38 -0.32
C CYS A 56 1.13 0.97 -0.90
N ARG A 57 1.18 2.06 -0.10
CA ARG A 57 0.84 3.40 -0.60
C ARG A 57 1.80 3.87 -1.69
N HIS A 58 3.10 3.67 -1.51
CA HIS A 58 4.10 4.00 -2.52
C HIS A 58 3.90 3.18 -3.81
N VAL A 59 3.57 1.90 -3.69
CA VAL A 59 3.26 1.03 -4.84
C VAL A 59 2.06 1.58 -5.61
N LEU A 60 0.97 1.92 -4.94
CA LEU A 60 -0.22 2.49 -5.59
C LEU A 60 0.09 3.82 -6.28
N GLN A 61 0.87 4.69 -5.64
CA GLN A 61 1.31 5.95 -6.24
C GLN A 61 2.18 5.69 -7.49
N PHE A 62 3.15 4.79 -7.39
CA PHE A 62 4.02 4.43 -8.51
C PHE A 62 3.24 3.83 -9.69
N CYS A 63 2.23 3.01 -9.42
CA CYS A 63 1.34 2.47 -10.48
C CYS A 63 0.54 3.55 -11.22
N ARG A 64 0.31 4.71 -10.58
CA ARG A 64 -0.39 5.85 -11.17
C ARG A 64 0.56 6.79 -11.92
N GLU A 65 1.75 7.02 -11.36
CA GLU A 65 2.67 8.06 -11.85
C GLU A 65 3.69 7.54 -12.86
N ASN A 66 4.07 6.26 -12.80
CA ASN A 66 4.99 5.69 -13.77
C ASN A 66 4.25 5.29 -15.04
N THR A 67 4.53 5.98 -16.15
CA THR A 67 3.84 5.81 -17.44
C THR A 67 3.84 4.36 -17.96
N GLU A 68 4.97 3.66 -17.87
CA GLU A 68 5.11 2.31 -18.42
C GLU A 68 4.32 1.29 -17.59
N VAL A 69 4.46 1.37 -16.27
CA VAL A 69 3.68 0.54 -15.32
C VAL A 69 2.19 0.83 -15.46
N HIS A 70 1.81 2.10 -15.49
CA HIS A 70 0.42 2.52 -15.62
C HIS A 70 -0.21 1.96 -16.89
N LYS A 71 0.44 2.15 -18.05
CA LYS A 71 -0.04 1.61 -19.34
C LYS A 71 -0.18 0.09 -19.32
N ALA A 72 0.82 -0.62 -18.78
CA ALA A 72 0.79 -2.08 -18.70
C ALA A 72 -0.39 -2.57 -17.85
N PHE A 73 -0.59 -1.98 -16.67
CA PHE A 73 -1.65 -2.38 -15.75
C PHE A 73 -3.04 -1.99 -16.27
N SER A 74 -3.19 -0.79 -16.85
CA SER A 74 -4.41 -0.36 -17.51
C SER A 74 -4.78 -1.27 -18.68
N ARG A 75 -3.80 -1.77 -19.44
CA ARG A 75 -4.04 -2.76 -20.50
C ARG A 75 -4.58 -4.07 -19.95
N ILE A 76 -3.99 -4.59 -18.88
CA ILE A 76 -4.45 -5.83 -18.22
C ILE A 76 -5.87 -5.64 -17.68
N ALA A 77 -6.12 -4.53 -16.99
CA ALA A 77 -7.42 -4.19 -16.44
C ALA A 77 -8.49 -4.05 -17.54
N LYS A 78 -8.18 -3.36 -18.65
CA LYS A 78 -9.10 -3.18 -19.78
C LYS A 78 -9.45 -4.51 -20.46
N VAL A 79 -8.45 -5.34 -20.74
CA VAL A 79 -8.68 -6.68 -21.33
C VAL A 79 -9.49 -7.57 -20.38
N GLY A 80 -9.16 -7.54 -19.09
CA GLY A 80 -9.91 -8.25 -18.06
C GLY A 80 -11.37 -7.81 -17.98
N TYR A 81 -11.61 -6.51 -17.95
CA TYR A 81 -12.95 -5.93 -17.90
C TYR A 81 -13.79 -6.31 -19.12
N LEU A 82 -13.25 -6.14 -20.33
CA LEU A 82 -13.96 -6.45 -21.57
C LEU A 82 -14.30 -7.94 -21.71
N SER A 83 -13.48 -8.84 -21.13
CA SER A 83 -13.67 -10.29 -21.25
C SER A 83 -14.50 -10.90 -20.12
N ARG A 84 -14.41 -10.37 -18.89
CA ARG A 84 -14.96 -10.99 -17.67
C ARG A 84 -15.88 -10.06 -16.87
N GLY A 85 -16.13 -8.84 -17.35
CA GLY A 85 -16.88 -7.82 -16.63
C GLY A 85 -16.06 -7.22 -15.48
N ARG A 86 -16.73 -6.58 -14.51
CA ARG A 86 -16.10 -5.87 -13.39
C ARG A 86 -15.18 -6.78 -12.56
N GLY A 87 -14.14 -6.17 -11.98
CA GLY A 87 -13.09 -6.91 -11.28
C GLY A 87 -11.97 -6.00 -10.78
N VAL A 88 -10.93 -6.64 -10.25
CA VAL A 88 -9.77 -5.99 -9.64
C VAL A 88 -8.48 -6.45 -10.31
N LEU A 89 -7.49 -5.57 -10.35
CA LEU A 89 -6.12 -5.94 -10.69
C LEU A 89 -5.40 -6.35 -9.40
N PHE A 90 -4.95 -7.59 -9.34
CA PHE A 90 -4.19 -8.14 -8.23
C PHE A 90 -2.68 -8.04 -8.50
N LEU A 91 -1.95 -7.45 -7.55
CA LEU A 91 -0.50 -7.36 -7.53
C LEU A 91 0.03 -8.06 -6.27
N GLY A 92 0.74 -9.16 -6.46
CA GLY A 92 1.30 -9.98 -5.38
C GLY A 92 2.77 -9.67 -5.12
N PHE A 93 3.12 -9.41 -3.86
CA PHE A 93 4.49 -9.24 -3.40
C PHE A 93 4.80 -10.23 -2.27
N PRO A 94 5.75 -11.17 -2.44
CA PRO A 94 6.09 -12.13 -1.39
C PRO A 94 6.61 -11.50 -0.08
N ASN A 95 7.20 -10.30 -0.17
CA ASN A 95 7.68 -9.55 0.98
C ASN A 95 7.86 -8.06 0.63
N ALA A 96 8.08 -7.22 1.64
CA ALA A 96 8.29 -5.78 1.43
C ALA A 96 9.48 -5.47 0.50
N GLY A 97 10.54 -6.27 0.53
CA GLY A 97 11.71 -6.09 -0.35
C GLY A 97 11.37 -6.28 -1.83
N SER A 98 10.50 -7.24 -2.16
CA SER A 98 10.03 -7.41 -3.55
C SER A 98 9.19 -6.22 -4.04
N ALA A 99 8.40 -5.61 -3.16
CA ALA A 99 7.67 -4.38 -3.48
C ALA A 99 8.60 -3.17 -3.61
N GLU A 100 9.63 -3.08 -2.76
CA GLU A 100 10.68 -2.05 -2.87
C GLU A 100 11.46 -2.18 -4.19
N ASN A 101 11.78 -3.39 -4.63
CA ASN A 101 12.39 -3.63 -5.94
C ASN A 101 11.47 -3.18 -7.08
N PHE A 102 10.16 -3.45 -6.99
CA PHE A 102 9.18 -2.96 -7.96
C PHE A 102 9.17 -1.44 -8.07
N LEU A 103 9.28 -0.72 -6.96
CA LEU A 103 9.40 0.74 -6.97
C LEU A 103 10.68 1.24 -7.65
N GLN A 104 11.76 0.45 -7.63
CA GLN A 104 13.05 0.84 -8.18
C GLN A 104 13.23 0.44 -9.65
N PHE A 105 12.76 -0.75 -10.03
CA PHE A 105 13.05 -1.38 -11.32
C PHE A 105 11.79 -1.60 -12.18
N GLY A 106 10.60 -1.30 -11.66
CA GLY A 106 9.35 -1.44 -12.41
C GLY A 106 9.00 -2.89 -12.73
N LEU A 107 8.32 -3.08 -13.87
CA LEU A 107 7.70 -4.35 -14.27
C LEU A 107 8.67 -5.54 -14.29
N GLU A 108 9.94 -5.33 -14.65
CA GLU A 108 10.95 -6.39 -14.76
C GLU A 108 11.27 -7.08 -13.43
N SER A 109 11.01 -6.40 -12.31
CA SER A 109 11.26 -6.94 -10.97
C SER A 109 10.07 -7.66 -10.34
N LEU A 110 8.93 -7.71 -11.03
CA LEU A 110 7.76 -8.44 -10.56
C LEU A 110 8.03 -9.94 -10.57
N LEU A 111 8.03 -10.54 -9.38
CA LEU A 111 8.19 -11.98 -9.19
C LEU A 111 6.90 -12.76 -9.51
N MET A 112 5.76 -12.07 -9.51
CA MET A 112 4.45 -12.62 -9.80
C MET A 112 3.77 -11.78 -10.87
N SER A 113 3.16 -12.42 -11.86
CA SER A 113 2.45 -11.71 -12.92
C SER A 113 1.22 -10.98 -12.36
N PRO A 114 1.02 -9.69 -12.69
CA PRO A 114 -0.23 -8.99 -12.41
C PRO A 114 -1.40 -9.76 -12.99
N THR A 115 -2.46 -9.94 -12.19
CA THR A 115 -3.58 -10.79 -12.60
C THR A 115 -4.89 -10.04 -12.45
N TYR A 116 -5.73 -10.07 -13.48
CA TYR A 116 -7.10 -9.60 -13.37
C TYR A 116 -7.97 -10.68 -12.75
N LEU A 117 -8.76 -10.32 -11.74
CA LEU A 117 -9.77 -11.17 -11.11
C LEU A 117 -11.13 -10.50 -11.27
N SER A 118 -12.10 -11.18 -11.90
CA SER A 118 -13.48 -10.68 -11.89
C SER A 118 -14.03 -10.68 -10.47
N LEU A 119 -15.09 -9.89 -10.21
CA LEU A 119 -15.75 -9.89 -8.91
C LEU A 119 -16.27 -11.29 -8.51
N ARG A 120 -16.67 -12.10 -9.50
CA ARG A 120 -17.08 -13.50 -9.27
C ARG A 120 -15.92 -14.38 -8.83
N GLU A 121 -14.74 -14.19 -9.39
CA GLU A 121 -13.56 -14.96 -8.98
C GLU A 121 -13.02 -14.47 -7.64
N LEU A 122 -13.15 -13.17 -7.35
CA LEU A 122 -12.78 -12.62 -6.05
C LEU A 122 -13.57 -13.27 -4.91
N ASP A 123 -14.84 -13.61 -5.14
CA ASP A 123 -15.68 -14.33 -4.15
C ASP A 123 -15.07 -15.69 -3.76
N THR A 124 -14.31 -16.35 -4.66
CA THR A 124 -13.62 -17.62 -4.35
C THR A 124 -12.45 -17.46 -3.38
N TYR A 125 -11.99 -16.22 -3.15
CA TYR A 125 -10.94 -15.86 -2.19
C TYR A 125 -11.50 -15.22 -0.91
N SER A 126 -12.84 -15.18 -0.75
CA SER A 126 -13.49 -14.49 0.37
C SER A 126 -12.99 -14.94 1.74
N ASP A 127 -12.77 -16.24 1.94
CA ASP A 127 -12.23 -16.78 3.19
C ASP A 127 -10.83 -16.24 3.53
N ASN A 128 -9.97 -16.07 2.52
CA ASN A 128 -8.61 -15.54 2.70
C ASN A 128 -8.59 -14.02 2.89
N LEU A 129 -9.57 -13.32 2.30
CA LEU A 129 -9.67 -11.86 2.32
C LEU A 129 -10.43 -11.34 3.55
N GLY A 130 -11.25 -12.18 4.19
CA GLY A 130 -12.04 -11.80 5.35
C GLY A 130 -12.92 -10.58 5.06
N GLU A 131 -12.90 -9.60 5.96
CA GLU A 131 -13.73 -8.39 5.84
C GLU A 131 -13.43 -7.55 4.58
N TYR A 132 -12.20 -7.63 4.06
CA TYR A 132 -11.79 -6.90 2.86
C TYR A 132 -12.49 -7.41 1.60
N ALA A 133 -12.97 -8.66 1.57
CA ALA A 133 -13.69 -9.20 0.41
C ALA A 133 -14.93 -8.37 0.08
N ARG A 134 -15.69 -8.00 1.12
CA ARG A 134 -16.90 -7.19 0.99
C ARG A 134 -16.57 -5.78 0.50
N GLU A 135 -15.56 -5.14 1.10
CA GLU A 135 -15.14 -3.79 0.71
C GLU A 135 -14.70 -3.75 -0.76
N LEU A 136 -13.83 -4.68 -1.18
CA LEU A 136 -13.39 -4.78 -2.57
C LEU A 136 -14.54 -5.02 -3.55
N ARG A 137 -15.53 -5.82 -3.15
CA ARG A 137 -16.72 -6.08 -3.95
C ARG A 137 -17.63 -4.86 -4.07
N GLU A 138 -17.82 -4.11 -2.99
CA GLU A 138 -18.60 -2.88 -3.00
C GLU A 138 -17.91 -1.81 -3.86
N THR A 139 -16.61 -1.57 -3.64
CA THR A 139 -15.82 -0.63 -4.45
C THR A 139 -15.82 -1.03 -5.92
N GLY A 140 -15.61 -2.31 -6.24
CA GLY A 140 -15.60 -2.78 -7.62
C GLY A 140 -16.96 -2.68 -8.33
N ASN A 141 -18.08 -2.71 -7.57
CA ASN A 141 -19.42 -2.48 -8.12
C ASN A 141 -19.72 -1.00 -8.35
N GLN A 142 -19.08 -0.11 -7.60
CA GLN A 142 -19.25 1.34 -7.73
C GLN A 142 -18.29 1.97 -8.74
N TYR A 143 -17.18 1.31 -9.03
CA TYR A 143 -16.20 1.79 -10.01
C TYR A 143 -16.81 1.85 -11.41
N ASP A 144 -16.80 3.05 -12.00
CA ASP A 144 -17.12 3.30 -13.40
C ASP A 144 -15.82 3.52 -14.20
N PRO A 145 -15.45 2.59 -15.10
CA PRO A 145 -14.28 2.76 -15.95
C PRO A 145 -14.35 3.96 -16.89
N ASP A 146 -15.56 4.41 -17.25
CA ASP A 146 -15.77 5.47 -18.24
C ASP A 146 -15.63 6.87 -17.61
N GLU A 147 -15.81 7.01 -16.29
CA GLU A 147 -15.51 8.26 -15.56
C GLU A 147 -14.03 8.66 -15.62
N CYS A 148 -13.13 7.71 -15.87
CA CYS A 148 -11.68 7.94 -15.93
C CYS A 148 -11.16 8.23 -17.35
N ALA A 149 -12.02 8.23 -18.39
CA ALA A 149 -11.61 8.36 -19.78
C ALA A 149 -11.29 9.80 -20.25
N ASP A 150 -11.58 10.80 -19.41
CA ASP A 150 -11.36 12.24 -19.71
C ASP A 150 -10.01 12.80 -19.18
N GLY A 151 -9.05 11.93 -18.83
CA GLY A 151 -7.73 12.30 -18.29
C GLY A 151 -6.56 12.12 -19.26
#